data_AF-A0A7S1JEX7-F1
#
_entry.id   AF-A0A7S1JEX7-F1
#
_cell.length_a   1.000
_cell.length_b   1.000
_cell.length_c   1.000
_cell.angle_alpha   90.00
_cell.angle_beta   90.00
_cell.angle_gamma   90.00
#
_symmetry.space_group_name_H-M   'P 1'
#
loop_
_entity.id
_entity.type
_entity.pdbx_description
1 polymer ?
#
loop_
_entity_poly.entity_id
_entity_poly.type
_entity_poly.pdbx_seq_one_letter_code
_entity_poly.pdbx_strand_id
1 'polypeptide(L)'
;AAADNMNNDPRHTFDNLKGVLLFNCAGGMNNKLRNPGKLSLSSTWDEWLLFVLSPVLALLDALLKTESFANWIFSRTKTPENVSQTLRNIYTDPDRVDNELVNDILRPSEDDGAIDVFVATLTGDPGRGPVELLPAVRPDVRLGVLWGFEDKFTPAYGPIARYLDSLSTTAPDQCRFERVTGGHVLHDDVPDVARGWLDRTLAWAFKE
;
A
#
# COMPACT_ATOMS: atom_id res chain seq x y z
N ALA A 1 41.19 0.66 -19.97
CA ALA A 1 40.85 1.50 -18.81
C ALA A 1 39.44 2.05 -19.04
N ALA A 2 38.30 1.41 -18.75
CA ALA A 2 37.97 0.23 -17.94
C ALA A 2 38.43 0.32 -16.48
N ALA A 3 37.99 1.37 -15.76
CA ALA A 3 37.97 1.41 -14.29
C ALA A 3 37.18 2.57 -13.66
N ASP A 4 36.46 3.43 -14.40
CA ASP A 4 36.00 4.72 -13.83
C ASP A 4 34.51 5.07 -14.03
N ASN A 5 33.64 4.08 -14.21
CA ASN A 5 32.21 4.34 -14.42
C ASN A 5 31.27 3.46 -13.57
N MET A 6 31.64 3.23 -12.31
CA MET A 6 30.80 2.49 -11.34
C MET A 6 30.23 3.37 -10.21
N ASN A 7 30.27 4.71 -10.32
CA ASN A 7 29.88 5.61 -9.23
C ASN A 7 28.59 6.41 -9.42
N ASN A 8 27.78 6.11 -10.45
CA ASN A 8 26.43 6.67 -10.58
C ASN A 8 25.39 5.58 -10.29
N ASP A 9 25.27 5.21 -9.02
CA ASP A 9 24.14 4.40 -8.53
C ASP A 9 22.97 5.34 -8.18
N PRO A 10 21.79 5.20 -8.82
CA PRO A 10 20.65 6.11 -8.64
C PRO A 10 19.88 5.91 -7.33
N ARG A 11 20.41 5.13 -6.37
CA ARG A 11 19.95 5.14 -4.99
C ARG A 11 20.24 6.50 -4.37
N HIS A 12 19.32 7.45 -4.54
CA HIS A 12 19.28 8.68 -3.75
C HIS A 12 19.59 8.35 -2.30
N THR A 13 20.75 8.79 -1.81
CA THR A 13 21.05 8.66 -0.39
C THR A 13 20.10 9.60 0.32
N PHE A 14 19.09 9.02 0.96
CA PHE A 14 18.13 9.74 1.78
C PHE A 14 18.80 10.14 3.11
N ASP A 15 19.95 10.82 3.03
CA ASP A 15 20.78 11.16 4.17
C ASP A 15 19.99 12.01 5.18
N ASN A 16 19.09 12.84 4.65
CA ASN A 16 18.20 13.72 5.40
C ASN A 16 16.84 13.12 5.77
N LEU A 17 16.58 11.83 5.47
CA LEU A 17 15.34 11.18 5.88
C LEU A 17 15.33 11.00 7.40
N LYS A 18 14.36 11.64 8.06
CA LYS A 18 14.15 11.55 9.51
C LYS A 18 13.05 10.59 9.89
N GLY A 19 12.09 10.35 9.00
CA GLY A 19 11.04 9.38 9.26
C GLY A 19 10.14 9.07 8.07
N VAL A 20 9.36 8.01 8.24
CA VAL A 20 8.37 7.50 7.29
C VAL A 20 7.04 7.38 8.03
N LEU A 21 5.97 7.87 7.42
CA LEU A 21 4.61 7.77 7.95
C LEU A 21 3.81 6.83 7.05
N LEU A 22 3.13 5.86 7.66
CA LEU A 22 2.34 4.85 6.98
C LEU A 22 0.91 4.89 7.47
N PHE A 23 -0.04 4.90 6.54
CA PHE A 23 -1.47 4.75 6.79
C PHE A 23 -1.92 3.43 6.14
N ASN A 24 -2.54 2.52 6.91
CA ASN A 24 -3.13 1.28 6.39
C ASN A 24 -2.29 0.60 5.31
N CYS A 25 -0.99 0.41 5.59
CA CYS A 25 -0.06 0.01 4.54
C CYS A 25 -0.24 -1.48 4.19
N ALA A 26 -0.74 -1.74 2.99
CA ALA A 26 -0.86 -3.09 2.46
C ALA A 26 0.50 -3.70 2.07
N GLY A 27 0.55 -5.03 1.99
CA GLY A 27 1.50 -5.72 1.11
C GLY A 27 1.06 -5.62 -0.36
N GLY A 28 1.92 -6.00 -1.30
CA GLY A 28 1.67 -5.83 -2.73
C GLY A 28 0.34 -6.42 -3.22
N MET A 29 -0.34 -5.70 -4.11
CA MET A 29 -1.69 -6.00 -4.63
C MET A 29 -1.73 -7.03 -5.78
N ASN A 30 -0.62 -7.72 -6.08
CA ASN A 30 -0.50 -8.53 -7.29
C ASN A 30 -0.41 -10.03 -7.06
N ASN A 31 -0.65 -10.76 -8.14
CA ASN A 31 -0.71 -12.21 -8.24
C ASN A 31 0.63 -12.94 -8.02
N LYS A 32 1.71 -12.22 -7.75
CA LYS A 32 3.04 -12.78 -7.42
C LYS A 32 3.23 -12.99 -5.92
N LEU A 33 2.13 -13.20 -5.19
CA LEU A 33 2.07 -13.85 -3.88
C LEU A 33 2.77 -15.23 -3.84
N ARG A 34 3.09 -15.80 -5.01
CA ARG A 34 3.85 -17.04 -5.17
C ARG A 34 5.38 -16.83 -5.07
N ASN A 35 5.87 -16.20 -4.03
CA ASN A 35 7.28 -16.31 -3.65
C ASN A 35 7.34 -16.90 -2.24
N PRO A 36 7.65 -18.21 -2.09
CA PRO A 36 7.84 -18.81 -0.77
C PRO A 36 8.99 -18.07 -0.07
N GLY A 37 8.64 -17.23 0.92
CA GLY A 37 9.58 -16.37 1.64
C GLY A 37 9.20 -14.88 1.68
N LYS A 38 8.45 -14.36 0.69
CA LYS A 38 8.13 -12.91 0.61
C LYS A 38 6.84 -12.49 1.29
N LEU A 39 6.02 -13.45 1.72
CA LEU A 39 4.83 -13.19 2.51
C LEU A 39 4.71 -14.24 3.61
N SER A 40 5.04 -13.84 4.84
CA SER A 40 4.71 -14.62 6.02
C SER A 40 3.26 -14.32 6.40
N LEU A 41 2.32 -14.97 5.71
CA LEU A 41 0.94 -15.08 6.19
C LEU A 41 0.95 -16.13 7.30
N SER A 42 0.67 -15.75 8.54
CA SER A 42 0.81 -16.63 9.71
C SER A 42 -0.34 -17.62 9.87
N SER A 43 -1.12 -17.90 8.82
CA SER A 43 -2.31 -18.77 8.90
C SER A 43 -2.27 -19.81 7.78
N THR A 44 -2.44 -21.08 8.16
CA THR A 44 -2.34 -22.26 7.28
C THR A 44 -3.46 -22.34 6.23
N TRP A 45 -4.50 -21.52 6.35
CA TRP A 45 -5.62 -21.47 5.40
C TRP A 45 -5.31 -20.59 4.18
N ASP A 46 -4.50 -19.54 4.36
CA ASP A 46 -4.23 -18.56 3.30
C ASP A 46 -3.28 -19.13 2.21
N GLU A 47 -2.35 -20.01 2.59
CA GLU A 47 -1.41 -20.65 1.65
C GLU A 47 -2.13 -21.59 0.67
N TRP A 48 -3.12 -22.35 1.15
CA TRP A 48 -3.92 -23.25 0.31
C TRP A 48 -4.85 -22.48 -0.62
N LEU A 49 -5.51 -21.42 -0.13
CA LEU A 49 -6.35 -20.57 -0.95
C LEU A 49 -5.54 -19.91 -2.07
N LEU A 50 -4.36 -19.37 -1.75
CA LEU A 50 -3.45 -18.79 -2.73
C LEU A 50 -2.93 -19.82 -3.74
N PHE A 51 -2.66 -21.06 -3.32
CA PHE A 51 -2.27 -22.14 -4.23
C PHE A 51 -3.39 -22.47 -5.23
N VAL A 52 -4.64 -22.57 -4.77
CA VAL A 52 -5.80 -22.85 -5.61
C VAL A 52 -6.14 -21.68 -6.54
N LEU A 53 -6.02 -20.44 -6.05
CA LEU A 53 -6.25 -19.25 -6.86
C LEU A 53 -5.07 -18.96 -7.81
N SER A 54 -3.86 -19.41 -7.51
CA SER A 54 -2.64 -19.15 -8.29
C SER A 54 -2.79 -19.34 -9.81
N PRO A 55 -3.35 -20.44 -10.34
CA PRO A 55 -3.55 -20.58 -11.78
C PRO A 55 -4.53 -19.56 -12.36
N VAL A 56 -5.58 -19.19 -11.61
CA VAL A 56 -6.56 -18.16 -12.01
C VAL A 56 -5.88 -16.79 -12.03
N LEU A 57 -5.12 -16.48 -11.00
CA LEU A 57 -4.34 -15.25 -10.87
C LEU A 57 -3.28 -15.15 -11.99
N ALA A 58 -2.55 -16.21 -12.28
CA ALA A 58 -1.59 -16.26 -13.39
C ALA A 58 -2.26 -16.09 -14.76
N LEU A 59 -3.47 -16.62 -14.93
CA LEU A 59 -4.27 -16.42 -16.15
C LEU A 59 -4.72 -14.96 -16.27
N LEU A 60 -5.19 -14.35 -15.19
CA LEU A 60 -5.54 -12.92 -15.17
C LEU A 60 -4.31 -12.04 -15.51
N ASP A 61 -3.13 -12.36 -14.98
CA ASP A 61 -1.89 -11.67 -15.33
C ASP A 61 -1.56 -11.79 -16.83
N ALA A 62 -1.72 -12.99 -17.40
CA ALA A 62 -1.47 -13.22 -18.82
C ALA A 62 -2.46 -12.43 -19.70
N LEU A 63 -3.72 -12.39 -19.28
CA LEU A 63 -4.76 -11.63 -19.98
C LEU A 63 -4.53 -10.12 -19.87
N LEU A 64 -4.16 -9.61 -18.69
CA LEU A 64 -3.86 -8.19 -18.47
C LEU A 64 -2.60 -7.71 -19.23
N LYS A 65 -1.71 -8.61 -19.63
CA LYS A 65 -0.59 -8.29 -20.55
C LYS A 65 -1.02 -8.15 -22.01
N THR A 66 -2.24 -8.56 -22.36
CA THR A 66 -2.79 -8.39 -23.70
C THR A 66 -3.45 -7.01 -23.79
N GLU A 67 -2.92 -6.12 -24.64
CA GLU A 67 -3.41 -4.74 -24.76
C GLU A 67 -4.92 -4.66 -24.98
N SER A 68 -5.50 -5.51 -25.84
CA SER A 68 -6.95 -5.48 -26.11
C SER A 68 -7.79 -5.80 -24.87
N PHE A 69 -7.35 -6.76 -24.05
CA PHE A 69 -8.07 -7.14 -22.84
C PHE A 69 -7.86 -6.11 -21.72
N ALA A 70 -6.64 -5.61 -21.57
CA ALA A 70 -6.34 -4.51 -20.65
C ALA A 70 -7.18 -3.27 -20.97
N ASN A 71 -7.27 -2.86 -22.23
CA ASN A 71 -8.10 -1.74 -22.68
C ASN A 71 -9.59 -1.97 -22.38
N TRP A 72 -10.06 -3.19 -22.62
CA TRP A 72 -11.44 -3.56 -22.34
C TRP A 72 -11.79 -3.48 -20.85
N ILE A 73 -10.95 -4.03 -19.96
CA ILE A 73 -11.15 -3.91 -18.51
C ILE A 73 -11.03 -2.45 -18.07
N PHE A 74 -9.96 -1.77 -18.48
CA PHE A 74 -9.68 -0.41 -18.06
C PHE A 74 -10.85 0.53 -18.40
N SER A 75 -11.34 0.50 -19.64
CA SER A 75 -12.50 1.29 -20.08
C SER A 75 -13.79 0.98 -19.32
N ARG A 76 -13.99 -0.27 -18.89
CA ARG A 76 -15.13 -0.68 -18.06
C ARG A 76 -14.98 -0.19 -16.62
N THR A 77 -13.77 -0.24 -16.06
CA THR A 77 -13.52 0.14 -14.67
C THR A 77 -13.56 1.64 -14.47
N LYS A 78 -13.09 2.43 -15.45
CA LYS A 78 -13.00 3.90 -15.33
C LYS A 78 -14.31 4.67 -15.59
N THR A 79 -15.47 4.09 -15.30
CA THR A 79 -16.74 4.83 -15.38
C THR A 79 -17.06 5.50 -14.04
N PRO A 80 -17.73 6.68 -14.03
CA PRO A 80 -18.13 7.35 -12.79
C PRO A 80 -18.92 6.46 -11.85
N GLU A 81 -19.82 5.63 -12.38
CA GLU A 81 -20.64 4.73 -11.58
C GLU A 81 -19.78 3.66 -10.88
N ASN A 82 -18.83 3.05 -11.60
CA ASN A 82 -17.98 2.00 -11.06
C ASN A 82 -16.96 2.55 -10.06
N VAL A 83 -16.39 3.73 -10.34
CA VAL A 83 -15.51 4.43 -9.40
C VAL A 83 -16.29 4.81 -8.15
N SER A 84 -17.47 5.39 -8.29
CA SER A 84 -18.33 5.77 -7.16
C SER A 84 -18.73 4.56 -6.30
N GLN A 85 -19.10 3.44 -6.93
CA GLN A 85 -19.40 2.19 -6.20
C GLN A 85 -18.17 1.65 -5.46
N THR A 86 -17.00 1.66 -6.11
CA THR A 86 -15.74 1.24 -5.48
C THR A 86 -15.40 2.10 -4.27
N LEU A 87 -15.47 3.43 -4.40
CA LEU A 87 -15.20 4.37 -3.31
C LEU A 87 -16.18 4.17 -2.15
N ARG A 88 -17.48 3.98 -2.41
CA ARG A 88 -18.46 3.70 -1.34
C ARG A 88 -18.21 2.41 -0.57
N ASN A 89 -17.46 1.47 -1.16
CA ASN A 89 -17.02 0.27 -0.45
C ASN A 89 -15.73 0.47 0.36
N ILE A 90 -14.95 1.51 0.03
CA ILE A 90 -13.69 1.88 0.69
C ILE A 90 -13.94 2.78 1.91
N TYR A 91 -14.77 3.81 1.73
CA TYR A 91 -15.08 4.77 2.79
C TYR A 91 -15.98 4.13 3.85
N THR A 92 -15.76 4.46 5.11
CA THR A 92 -16.66 4.04 6.20
C THR A 92 -18.01 4.75 6.10
N ASP A 93 -18.00 5.99 5.62
CA ASP A 93 -19.19 6.82 5.37
C ASP A 93 -19.42 7.01 3.86
N PRO A 94 -20.35 6.26 3.24
CA PRO A 94 -20.62 6.34 1.80
C PRO A 94 -21.15 7.70 1.32
N ASP A 95 -21.70 8.51 2.22
CA ASP A 95 -22.25 9.83 1.89
C ASP A 95 -21.14 10.87 1.62
N ARG A 96 -19.89 10.57 2.03
CA ARG A 96 -18.70 11.36 1.66
C ARG A 96 -18.27 11.17 0.21
N VAL A 97 -18.79 10.15 -0.47
CA VAL A 97 -18.47 9.89 -1.88
C VAL A 97 -19.39 10.73 -2.77
N ASP A 98 -18.96 11.96 -3.01
CA ASP A 98 -19.61 12.91 -3.91
C ASP A 98 -19.06 12.86 -5.35
N ASN A 99 -19.66 13.66 -6.23
CA ASN A 99 -19.25 13.71 -7.63
C ASN A 99 -17.89 14.38 -7.83
N GLU A 100 -17.48 15.27 -6.94
CA GLU A 100 -16.18 15.96 -7.04
C GLU A 100 -15.06 14.96 -6.79
N LEU A 101 -15.14 14.19 -5.70
CA LEU A 101 -14.22 13.11 -5.39
C LEU A 101 -14.16 12.07 -6.50
N VAL A 102 -15.32 11.64 -7.03
CA VAL A 102 -15.37 10.67 -8.14
C VAL A 102 -14.64 11.21 -9.36
N ASN A 103 -14.84 12.48 -9.71
CA ASN A 103 -14.17 13.12 -10.85
C ASN A 103 -12.67 13.28 -10.61
N ASP A 104 -12.23 13.60 -9.38
CA ASP A 104 -10.82 13.72 -9.05
C ASP A 104 -10.08 12.37 -9.13
N ILE A 105 -10.73 11.27 -8.74
CA ILE A 105 -10.19 9.91 -8.92
C ILE A 105 -10.20 9.47 -10.39
N LEU A 106 -11.20 9.91 -11.17
CA LEU A 106 -11.28 9.59 -12.59
C LEU A 106 -10.28 10.35 -13.45
N ARG A 107 -9.99 11.62 -13.14
CA ARG A 107 -9.18 12.50 -13.99
C ARG A 107 -7.82 11.89 -14.37
N PRO A 108 -7.03 11.29 -13.47
CA PRO A 108 -5.77 10.63 -13.85
C PRO A 108 -5.94 9.45 -14.81
N SER A 109 -7.13 8.85 -14.92
CA SER A 109 -7.42 7.75 -15.86
C SER A 109 -7.66 8.22 -17.31
N GLU A 110 -7.69 9.53 -17.53
CA GLU A 110 -7.81 10.17 -18.84
C GLU A 110 -6.45 10.48 -19.47
N ASP A 111 -5.37 10.44 -18.69
CA ASP A 111 -4.02 10.74 -19.15
C ASP A 111 -3.47 9.67 -20.11
N ASP A 112 -2.65 10.12 -21.06
CA ASP A 112 -1.86 9.24 -21.91
C ASP A 112 -0.93 8.38 -21.04
N GLY A 113 -1.05 7.05 -21.17
CA GLY A 113 -0.30 6.09 -20.35
C GLY A 113 -1.01 5.63 -19.07
N ALA A 114 -2.22 6.12 -18.76
CA ALA A 114 -2.97 5.67 -17.58
C ALA A 114 -3.25 4.16 -17.60
N ILE A 115 -3.48 3.58 -18.77
CA ILE A 115 -3.64 2.13 -18.92
C ILE A 115 -2.36 1.37 -18.58
N ASP A 116 -1.19 1.89 -18.95
CA ASP A 116 0.09 1.24 -18.66
C ASP A 116 0.34 1.24 -17.16
N VAL A 117 0.03 2.35 -16.48
CA VAL A 117 0.06 2.45 -15.02
C VAL A 117 -0.92 1.48 -14.36
N PHE A 118 -2.14 1.35 -14.91
CA PHE A 118 -3.13 0.39 -14.43
C PHE A 118 -2.64 -1.06 -14.54
N VAL A 119 -2.14 -1.46 -15.72
CA VAL A 119 -1.58 -2.79 -15.94
C VAL A 119 -0.36 -3.03 -15.05
N ALA A 120 0.54 -2.05 -14.92
CA ALA A 120 1.71 -2.14 -14.06
C ALA A 120 1.35 -2.28 -12.58
N THR A 121 0.31 -1.59 -12.11
CA THR A 121 -0.18 -1.69 -10.72
C THR A 121 -0.68 -3.10 -10.41
N LEU A 122 -1.40 -3.72 -11.35
CA LEU A 122 -1.99 -5.05 -11.15
C LEU A 122 -1.00 -6.21 -11.39
N THR A 123 -0.07 -6.06 -12.35
CA THR A 123 0.80 -7.16 -12.81
C THR A 123 2.28 -6.98 -12.47
N GLY A 124 2.65 -5.83 -11.89
CA GLY A 124 4.01 -5.46 -11.51
C GLY A 124 4.65 -6.46 -10.54
N ASP A 125 5.95 -6.34 -10.31
CA ASP A 125 6.59 -7.04 -9.17
C ASP A 125 6.21 -6.29 -7.89
N PRO A 126 5.68 -6.97 -6.85
CA PRO A 126 5.33 -6.29 -5.59
C PRO A 126 6.58 -5.80 -4.83
N GLY A 127 7.77 -6.23 -5.25
CA GLY A 127 9.03 -5.86 -4.62
C GLY A 127 9.31 -6.69 -3.38
N ARG A 128 10.04 -6.09 -2.43
CA ARG A 128 10.33 -6.67 -1.11
C ARG A 128 9.29 -6.17 -0.13
N GLY A 129 8.78 -7.06 0.73
CA GLY A 129 7.77 -6.69 1.73
C GLY A 129 8.36 -5.89 2.90
N PRO A 130 7.52 -5.25 3.74
CA PRO A 130 7.97 -4.51 4.93
C PRO A 130 8.87 -5.33 5.86
N VAL A 131 8.55 -6.62 6.06
CA VAL A 131 9.35 -7.53 6.91
C VAL A 131 10.78 -7.69 6.41
N GLU A 132 10.98 -7.67 5.09
CA GLU A 132 12.32 -7.77 4.48
C GLU A 132 13.02 -6.42 4.41
N LEU A 133 12.27 -5.32 4.31
CA LEU A 133 12.82 -3.97 4.11
C LEU A 133 13.18 -3.27 5.41
N LEU A 134 12.33 -3.34 6.44
CA LEU A 134 12.53 -2.61 7.70
C LEU A 134 13.84 -2.94 8.41
N PRO A 135 14.37 -4.18 8.43
CA PRO A 135 15.68 -4.46 9.03
C PRO A 135 16.84 -3.70 8.36
N ALA A 136 16.68 -3.25 7.12
CA ALA A 136 17.67 -2.46 6.40
C ALA A 136 17.46 -0.94 6.53
N VAL A 137 16.36 -0.51 7.16
CA VAL A 137 16.11 0.91 7.45
C VAL A 137 17.05 1.34 8.57
N ARG A 138 17.64 2.53 8.42
CA ARG A 138 18.59 3.04 9.42
C ARG A 138 17.91 3.21 10.79
N PRO A 139 18.60 2.95 11.91
CA PRO A 139 18.02 3.10 13.25
C PRO A 139 17.56 4.52 13.61
N ASP A 140 18.11 5.54 12.95
CA ASP A 140 17.74 6.95 13.15
C ASP A 140 16.47 7.36 12.40
N VAL A 141 16.00 6.55 11.45
CA VAL A 141 14.75 6.81 10.71
C VAL A 141 13.57 6.34 11.54
N ARG A 142 12.69 7.28 11.87
CA ARG A 142 11.50 7.07 12.69
C ARG A 142 10.33 6.58 11.85
N LEU A 143 9.65 5.52 12.28
CA LEU A 143 8.51 4.93 11.59
C LEU A 143 7.23 5.23 12.38
N GLY A 144 6.35 6.05 11.81
CA GLY A 144 5.01 6.28 12.34
C GLY A 144 3.98 5.47 11.55
N VAL A 145 3.14 4.71 12.22
CA VAL A 145 2.07 3.92 11.60
C VAL A 145 0.72 4.25 12.23
N LEU A 146 -0.26 4.61 11.40
CA LEU A 146 -1.66 4.74 11.77
C LEU A 146 -2.48 3.67 11.04
N TRP A 147 -3.31 2.94 11.79
CA TRP A 147 -4.10 1.85 11.25
C TRP A 147 -5.57 1.92 11.63
N GLY A 148 -6.45 1.72 10.64
CA GLY A 148 -7.89 1.70 10.79
C GLY A 148 -8.36 0.32 11.21
N PHE A 149 -9.05 0.26 12.33
CA PHE A 149 -9.60 -0.99 12.86
C PHE A 149 -10.63 -1.63 11.93
N GLU A 150 -11.34 -0.81 11.15
CA GLU A 150 -12.46 -1.21 10.30
C GLU A 150 -12.03 -1.39 8.83
N ASP A 151 -10.73 -1.30 8.54
CA ASP A 151 -10.17 -1.51 7.21
C ASP A 151 -10.41 -2.95 6.72
N LYS A 152 -11.16 -3.07 5.61
CA LYS A 152 -11.50 -4.35 4.96
C LYS A 152 -10.44 -4.83 3.96
N PHE A 153 -9.55 -3.94 3.51
CA PHE A 153 -8.50 -4.22 2.54
C PHE A 153 -7.19 -4.60 3.22
N THR A 154 -6.86 -3.92 4.32
CA THR A 154 -5.68 -4.23 5.13
C THR A 154 -6.09 -4.51 6.58
N PRO A 155 -6.47 -5.76 6.91
CA PRO A 155 -7.00 -6.08 8.23
C PRO A 155 -6.03 -5.66 9.35
N ALA A 156 -6.54 -4.99 10.38
CA ALA A 156 -5.74 -4.47 11.51
C ALA A 156 -5.01 -5.55 12.34
N TYR A 157 -5.37 -6.82 12.13
CA TYR A 157 -4.75 -8.01 12.72
C TYR A 157 -4.07 -8.91 11.68
N GLY A 158 -3.92 -8.43 10.43
CA GLY A 158 -3.14 -9.09 9.41
C GLY A 158 -1.65 -9.15 9.75
N PRO A 159 -0.86 -9.96 9.02
CA PRO A 159 0.55 -10.20 9.35
C PRO A 159 1.40 -8.93 9.38
N ILE A 160 1.18 -8.01 8.44
CA ILE A 160 1.93 -6.75 8.37
C ILE A 160 1.59 -5.83 9.55
N ALA A 161 0.30 -5.67 9.87
CA ALA A 161 -0.13 -4.87 11.01
C ALA A 161 0.43 -5.44 12.33
N ARG A 162 0.37 -6.76 12.52
CA ARG A 162 0.95 -7.43 13.71
C ARG A 162 2.46 -7.29 13.80
N TYR A 163 3.16 -7.36 12.66
CA TYR A 163 4.60 -7.16 12.60
C TYR A 163 4.99 -5.73 13.01
N LEU A 164 4.31 -4.71 12.48
CA LEU A 164 4.57 -3.30 12.80
C LEU A 164 4.20 -2.96 14.25
N ASP A 165 3.10 -3.52 14.76
CA ASP A 165 2.69 -3.40 16.15
C ASP A 165 3.74 -4.01 17.11
N SER A 166 4.23 -5.21 16.80
CA SER A 166 5.34 -5.85 17.53
C SER A 166 6.62 -5.02 17.47
N LEU A 167 6.94 -4.43 16.32
CA LEU A 167 8.09 -3.53 16.16
C LEU A 167 7.95 -2.28 17.05
N SER A 168 6.75 -1.72 17.18
CA SER A 168 6.52 -0.57 18.06
C SER A 168 6.73 -0.89 19.55
N THR A 169 6.54 -2.15 19.94
CA THR A 169 6.78 -2.61 21.31
C THR A 169 8.26 -2.91 21.55
N THR A 170 8.94 -3.50 20.57
CA THR A 170 10.34 -3.95 20.68
C THR A 170 11.37 -2.85 20.39
N ALA A 171 10.99 -1.85 19.60
CA ALA A 171 11.82 -0.70 19.23
C ALA A 171 11.00 0.61 19.27
N PRO A 172 10.48 1.02 20.45
CA PRO A 172 9.58 2.18 20.58
C PRO A 172 10.23 3.53 20.20
N ASP A 173 11.56 3.63 20.27
CA ASP A 173 12.30 4.81 19.80
C ASP A 173 12.40 4.87 18.27
N GLN A 174 12.22 3.74 17.58
CA GLN A 174 12.25 3.66 16.12
C GLN A 174 10.85 3.63 15.52
N CYS A 175 9.88 2.95 16.16
CA CYS A 175 8.55 2.71 15.59
C CYS A 175 7.43 3.10 16.56
N ARG A 176 6.42 3.80 16.06
CA ARG A 176 5.14 4.02 16.73
C ARG A 176 4.01 3.47 15.88
N PHE A 177 3.11 2.75 16.53
CA PHE A 177 1.94 2.16 15.89
C PHE A 177 0.70 2.54 16.68
N GLU A 178 -0.29 3.16 16.03
CA GLU A 178 -1.57 3.52 16.64
C GLU A 178 -2.71 2.92 15.83
N ARG A 179 -3.63 2.21 16.51
CA ARG A 179 -4.90 1.76 15.91
C ARG A 179 -6.00 2.73 16.29
N VAL A 180 -6.84 3.06 15.32
CA VAL A 180 -7.97 3.97 15.50
C VAL A 180 -9.24 3.37 14.91
N THR A 181 -10.40 3.75 15.43
CA THR A 181 -11.68 3.44 14.81
C THR A 181 -11.79 4.24 13.51
N GLY A 182 -11.81 3.55 12.37
CA GLY A 182 -11.75 4.13 11.03
C GLY A 182 -11.47 3.06 9.98
N GLY A 183 -11.79 3.36 8.72
CA GLY A 183 -11.66 2.46 7.58
C GLY A 183 -10.29 2.51 6.91
N HIS A 184 -10.28 2.33 5.59
CA HIS A 184 -9.06 2.29 4.79
C HIS A 184 -8.46 3.68 4.52
N VAL A 185 -9.32 4.68 4.31
CA VAL A 185 -8.93 6.04 3.93
C VAL A 185 -8.95 6.95 5.14
N LEU A 186 -8.13 6.65 6.16
CA LEU A 186 -8.16 7.31 7.47
C LEU A 186 -8.08 8.84 7.44
N HIS A 187 -7.36 9.39 6.46
CA HIS A 187 -7.26 10.84 6.26
C HIS A 187 -8.62 11.47 5.94
N ASP A 188 -9.50 10.70 5.28
CA ASP A 188 -10.85 11.11 4.95
C ASP A 188 -11.89 10.55 5.92
N ASP A 189 -11.75 9.34 6.46
CA ASP A 189 -12.72 8.74 7.38
C ASP A 189 -12.72 9.47 8.73
N VAL A 190 -11.54 9.72 9.29
CA VAL A 190 -11.34 10.31 10.63
C VAL A 190 -10.31 11.44 10.60
N PRO A 191 -10.57 12.54 9.85
CA PRO A 191 -9.58 13.58 9.55
C PRO A 191 -8.98 14.24 10.81
N ASP A 192 -9.79 14.48 11.84
CA ASP A 192 -9.31 15.10 13.09
C ASP A 192 -8.36 14.18 13.86
N VAL A 193 -8.66 12.87 13.87
CA VAL A 193 -7.82 11.85 14.52
C VAL A 193 -6.52 11.69 13.74
N ALA A 194 -6.61 11.57 12.41
CA ALA A 194 -5.46 11.45 11.53
C ALA A 194 -4.53 12.67 11.63
N ARG A 195 -5.10 13.88 11.65
CA ARG A 195 -4.34 15.13 11.83
C ARG A 195 -3.68 15.20 13.20
N GLY A 196 -4.43 14.95 14.27
CA GLY A 196 -3.88 14.97 15.62
C GLY A 196 -2.78 13.92 15.82
N TRP A 197 -2.91 12.76 15.20
CA TRP A 197 -1.87 11.73 15.17
C TRP A 197 -0.63 12.20 14.39
N LEU A 198 -0.83 12.81 13.21
CA LEU A 198 0.24 13.33 12.37
C LEU A 198 1.08 14.36 13.14
N ASP A 199 0.44 15.34 13.78
CA ASP A 199 1.13 16.39 14.53
C ASP A 199 1.99 15.81 15.66
N ARG A 200 1.43 14.88 16.45
CA ARG A 200 2.17 14.20 17.54
C ARG A 200 3.32 13.34 17.02
N THR A 201 3.14 12.71 15.87
CA THR A 201 4.13 11.80 15.29
C THR A 201 5.27 12.57 14.65
N LEU A 202 4.98 13.69 13.96
CA LEU A 202 6.00 14.61 13.46
C LEU A 202 6.82 15.20 14.60
N ALA A 203 6.18 15.69 15.67
CA ALA A 203 6.88 16.22 16.82
C ALA A 203 7.81 15.18 17.49
N TRP A 204 7.43 13.90 17.49
CA TRP A 204 8.28 12.81 17.96
C TRP A 204 9.41 12.49 16.98
N ALA A 205 9.13 12.42 15.68
CA ALA A 205 10.10 12.04 14.67
C ALA A 205 11.25 13.05 14.53
N PHE A 206 10.97 14.33 14.80
CA PHE A 206 11.94 15.42 14.75
C PHE A 206 12.46 15.85 16.13
N LYS A 207 12.17 15.09 17.20
CA LYS A 207 12.71 15.38 18.52
C LYS A 207 14.21 15.08 18.53
N GLU A 208 15.03 16.13 18.65
CA GLU A 208 16.46 16.05 18.96
C GLU A 208 16.70 15.52 20.38
#